data_AF-A0A934HBM3-F1
#
_entry.id   AF-A0A934HBM3-F1
#
_cell.length_a   1.000
_cell.length_b   1.000
_cell.length_c   1.000
_cell.angle_alpha   90.00
_cell.angle_beta   90.00
_cell.angle_gamma   90.00
#
_symmetry.space_group_name_H-M   'P 1'
#
loop_
_entity.id
_entity.type
_entity.pdbx_description
1 polymer ?
#
loop_
_entity_poly.entity_id
_entity_poly.type
_entity_poly.pdbx_seq_one_letter_code
_entity_poly.pdbx_strand_id
1 'polypeptide(L)'
;MPPDAERWTKQIQETIADTSAVREGLTDEDAIPLIDWGIACAQFLGQQISATAPTEEQVGALGYALTRLMTRLTWLVTYRHKKDAVWLTRTFQMVNQLGKELYGDGAPVVPDEEIAAWIAGHAAQSDSDLLRGLISRLTPPALATPPTAADSAAPATPTTSAQPAPKPLTADLFPITPPAPTEPVDSQSHTPPGGNDDQTQ
;
A
#
# COMPACT_ATOMS: atom_id res chain seq x y z
N MET A 1 -13.67 -10.30 -19.94
CA MET A 1 -12.33 -10.16 -19.34
C MET A 1 -11.45 -11.24 -19.93
N PRO A 2 -10.19 -10.97 -20.34
CA PRO A 2 -9.30 -12.01 -20.83
C PRO A 2 -9.01 -13.03 -19.70
N PRO A 3 -8.80 -14.33 -20.01
CA PRO A 3 -8.66 -15.38 -19.01
C PRO A 3 -7.48 -15.16 -18.06
N ASP A 4 -6.40 -14.52 -18.54
CA ASP A 4 -5.23 -14.19 -17.73
C ASP A 4 -5.54 -13.10 -16.69
N ALA A 5 -6.36 -12.09 -17.05
CA ALA A 5 -6.77 -11.06 -16.10
C ALA A 5 -7.62 -11.64 -14.97
N GLU A 6 -8.46 -12.65 -15.25
CA GLU A 6 -9.28 -13.33 -14.24
C GLU A 6 -8.44 -14.11 -13.26
N ARG A 7 -7.45 -14.86 -13.76
CA ARG A 7 -6.47 -15.55 -12.93
C ARG A 7 -5.73 -14.59 -11.99
N TRP A 8 -5.21 -13.48 -12.52
CA TRP A 8 -4.44 -12.52 -11.72
C TRP A 8 -5.31 -11.77 -10.71
N THR A 9 -6.52 -11.38 -11.12
CA THR A 9 -7.51 -10.79 -10.21
C THR A 9 -7.79 -11.72 -9.03
N LYS A 10 -8.01 -13.01 -9.30
CA LYS A 10 -8.29 -14.01 -8.27
C LYS A 10 -7.13 -14.16 -7.29
N GLN A 11 -5.90 -14.26 -7.80
CA GLN A 11 -4.70 -14.38 -6.97
C GLN A 11 -4.52 -13.16 -6.04
N ILE A 12 -4.78 -11.94 -6.54
CA ILE A 12 -4.75 -10.73 -5.72
C ILE A 12 -5.85 -10.76 -4.65
N GLN A 13 -7.09 -11.15 -5.02
CA GLN A 13 -8.21 -11.25 -4.08
C GLN A 13 -7.98 -12.30 -2.98
N GLU A 14 -7.38 -13.45 -3.32
CA GLU A 14 -6.99 -14.48 -2.35
C GLU A 14 -6.00 -13.92 -1.33
N THR A 15 -5.02 -13.13 -1.79
CA THR A 15 -4.04 -12.46 -0.89
C THR A 15 -4.71 -11.49 0.09
N ILE A 16 -5.76 -10.79 -0.34
CA ILE A 16 -6.56 -9.91 0.52
C ILE A 16 -7.35 -10.74 1.54
N ALA A 17 -7.99 -11.81 1.09
CA ALA A 17 -8.80 -12.69 1.94
C ALA A 17 -7.99 -13.37 3.04
N ASP A 18 -6.73 -13.73 2.74
CA ASP A 18 -5.82 -14.38 3.68
C ASP A 18 -5.28 -13.43 4.77
N THR A 19 -5.47 -12.11 4.63
CA THR A 19 -4.91 -11.12 5.57
C THR A 19 -5.97 -10.52 6.49
N SER A 20 -6.07 -11.10 7.69
CA SER A 20 -6.98 -10.62 8.76
C SER A 20 -6.68 -9.19 9.22
N ALA A 21 -5.44 -8.72 9.10
CA ALA A 21 -5.00 -7.38 9.52
C ALA A 21 -5.75 -6.24 8.79
N VAL A 22 -6.31 -6.50 7.60
CA VAL A 22 -7.13 -5.53 6.86
C VAL A 22 -8.38 -5.13 7.65
N ARG A 23 -8.92 -6.03 8.48
CA ARG A 23 -10.17 -5.81 9.25
C ARG A 23 -9.91 -5.53 10.73
N GLU A 24 -8.64 -5.51 11.15
CA GLU A 24 -8.29 -5.44 12.57
C GLU A 24 -8.78 -4.13 13.20
N GLY A 25 -9.68 -4.25 14.18
CA GLY A 25 -10.24 -3.12 14.93
C GLY A 25 -11.38 -2.39 14.23
N LEU A 26 -11.81 -2.85 13.04
CA LEU A 26 -13.03 -2.36 12.38
C LEU A 26 -14.22 -3.23 12.79
N THR A 27 -15.42 -2.65 12.77
CA THR A 27 -16.65 -3.44 12.77
C THR A 27 -16.85 -4.09 11.41
N ASP A 28 -17.70 -5.12 11.32
CA ASP A 28 -18.03 -5.74 10.04
C ASP A 28 -18.64 -4.71 9.06
N GLU A 29 -19.48 -3.79 9.56
CA GLU A 29 -20.09 -2.72 8.76
C GLU A 29 -19.05 -1.75 8.20
N ASP A 30 -18.01 -1.41 8.98
CA ASP A 30 -16.91 -0.55 8.53
C ASP A 30 -15.95 -1.28 7.58
N ALA A 31 -15.75 -2.58 7.78
CA ALA A 31 -14.82 -3.37 6.99
C ALA A 31 -15.34 -3.64 5.57
N ILE A 32 -16.65 -3.83 5.39
CA ILE A 32 -17.25 -4.16 4.08
C ILE A 32 -16.86 -3.16 2.98
N PRO A 33 -17.04 -1.82 3.14
CA PRO A 33 -16.65 -0.86 2.11
C PRO A 33 -15.16 -0.92 1.73
N LEU A 34 -14.29 -1.20 2.71
CA LEU A 34 -12.85 -1.34 2.45
C LEU A 34 -12.55 -2.61 1.66
N ILE A 35 -13.19 -3.73 1.99
CA ILE A 35 -13.02 -4.99 1.25
C ILE A 35 -13.56 -4.86 -0.17
N ASP A 36 -14.74 -4.27 -0.36
CA ASP A 36 -15.31 -4.03 -1.69
C ASP A 36 -14.40 -3.14 -2.54
N TRP A 37 -13.84 -2.09 -1.95
CA TRP A 37 -12.84 -1.25 -2.60
C TRP A 37 -11.56 -2.03 -2.95
N GLY A 38 -11.06 -2.87 -2.05
CA GLY A 38 -9.91 -3.75 -2.31
C GLY A 38 -10.15 -4.72 -3.46
N ILE A 39 -11.35 -5.30 -3.55
CA ILE A 39 -11.78 -6.17 -4.64
C ILE A 39 -11.81 -5.41 -5.97
N ALA A 40 -12.35 -4.19 -5.99
CA ALA A 40 -12.37 -3.34 -7.18
C ALA A 40 -10.93 -3.00 -7.64
N CYS A 41 -10.06 -2.62 -6.69
CA CYS A 41 -8.64 -2.41 -6.95
C CYS A 41 -7.95 -3.65 -7.52
N ALA A 42 -8.23 -4.83 -6.97
CA ALA A 42 -7.69 -6.11 -7.46
C ALA A 42 -8.11 -6.39 -8.92
N GLN A 43 -9.37 -6.12 -9.28
CA GLN A 43 -9.86 -6.26 -10.66
C GLN A 43 -9.14 -5.30 -11.61
N PHE A 44 -9.00 -4.04 -11.20
CA PHE A 44 -8.28 -3.04 -11.98
C PHE A 44 -6.82 -3.42 -12.20
N LEU A 45 -6.11 -3.81 -11.14
CA LEU A 45 -4.70 -4.23 -11.22
C LEU A 45 -4.55 -5.50 -12.05
N GLY A 46 -5.44 -6.49 -11.89
CA GLY A 46 -5.45 -7.72 -12.69
C GLY A 46 -5.62 -7.44 -14.19
N GLN A 47 -6.49 -6.49 -14.55
CA GLN A 47 -6.63 -6.03 -15.93
C GLN A 47 -5.38 -5.31 -16.43
N GLN A 48 -4.86 -4.36 -15.65
CA GLN A 48 -3.68 -3.58 -16.02
C GLN A 48 -2.46 -4.47 -16.26
N ILE A 49 -2.21 -5.41 -15.35
CA ILE A 49 -1.03 -6.27 -15.42
C ILE A 49 -1.17 -7.36 -16.48
N SER A 50 -2.39 -7.79 -16.82
CA SER A 50 -2.60 -8.78 -17.91
C SER A 50 -2.06 -8.31 -19.27
N ALA A 51 -1.96 -7.00 -19.49
CA ALA A 51 -1.41 -6.43 -20.71
C ALA A 51 0.12 -6.60 -20.84
N THR A 52 0.83 -6.95 -19.75
CA THR A 52 2.30 -6.99 -19.71
C THR A 52 2.87 -8.40 -19.53
N ALA A 53 2.06 -9.46 -19.64
CA ALA A 53 2.46 -10.86 -19.45
C ALA A 53 3.31 -11.07 -18.16
N PRO A 54 2.73 -10.82 -16.98
CA PRO A 54 3.47 -10.76 -15.73
C PRO A 54 3.83 -12.14 -15.19
N THR A 55 4.82 -12.16 -14.29
CA THR A 55 5.14 -13.35 -13.50
C THR A 55 4.22 -13.46 -12.28
N GLU A 56 4.04 -14.68 -11.76
CA GLU A 56 3.26 -14.90 -10.53
C GLU A 56 3.84 -14.13 -9.33
N GLU A 57 5.16 -13.97 -9.28
CA GLU A 57 5.86 -13.18 -8.26
C GLU A 57 5.46 -11.69 -8.32
N GLN A 58 5.38 -11.11 -9.53
CA GLN A 58 4.92 -9.73 -9.70
C GLN A 58 3.47 -9.56 -9.27
N VAL A 59 2.60 -10.51 -9.61
CA VAL A 59 1.19 -10.50 -9.21
C VAL A 59 1.08 -10.64 -7.68
N GLY A 60 1.86 -11.52 -7.06
CA GLY A 60 1.92 -11.68 -5.61
C GLY A 60 2.42 -10.43 -4.90
N ALA A 61 3.44 -9.76 -5.45
CA ALA A 61 3.94 -8.49 -4.93
C ALA A 61 2.87 -7.39 -4.97
N LEU A 62 2.10 -7.29 -6.06
CA LEU A 62 0.97 -6.36 -6.13
C LEU A 62 -0.12 -6.68 -5.11
N GLY A 63 -0.48 -7.96 -4.96
CA GLY A 63 -1.47 -8.38 -3.96
C GLY A 63 -1.03 -8.01 -2.55
N TYR A 64 0.24 -8.26 -2.23
CA TYR A 64 0.81 -7.89 -0.94
C TYR A 64 0.85 -6.37 -0.72
N ALA A 65 1.25 -5.59 -1.72
CA ALA A 65 1.27 -4.13 -1.66
C ALA A 65 -0.15 -3.55 -1.45
N LEU A 66 -1.16 -4.10 -2.14
CA LEU A 66 -2.57 -3.69 -1.97
C LEU A 66 -3.07 -4.01 -0.56
N THR A 67 -2.81 -5.21 -0.05
CA THR A 67 -3.14 -5.59 1.32
C THR A 67 -2.48 -4.66 2.35
N ARG A 68 -1.21 -4.27 2.13
CA ARG A 68 -0.52 -3.29 2.97
C ARG A 68 -1.17 -1.92 2.92
N LEU A 69 -1.58 -1.46 1.74
CA LEU A 69 -2.31 -0.20 1.58
C LEU A 69 -3.60 -0.23 2.38
N MET A 70 -4.43 -1.26 2.20
CA MET A 70 -5.69 -1.43 2.93
C MET A 70 -5.47 -1.45 4.45
N THR A 71 -4.46 -2.20 4.91
CA THR A 71 -4.09 -2.25 6.34
C THR A 71 -3.70 -0.87 6.88
N ARG A 72 -2.98 -0.06 6.10
CA ARG A 72 -2.60 1.30 6.50
C ARG A 72 -3.82 2.23 6.60
N LEU A 73 -4.83 2.06 5.74
CA LEU A 73 -6.10 2.78 5.87
C LEU A 73 -6.84 2.39 7.15
N THR A 74 -6.93 1.10 7.43
CA THR A 74 -7.49 0.59 8.70
C THR A 74 -6.78 1.19 9.90
N TRP A 75 -5.45 1.23 9.87
CA TRP A 75 -4.64 1.79 10.95
C TRP A 75 -4.85 3.28 11.17
N LEU A 76 -4.99 4.07 10.09
CA LEU A 76 -5.31 5.49 10.20
C LEU A 76 -6.61 5.68 10.97
N VAL A 77 -7.62 4.85 10.70
CA VAL A 77 -8.92 4.95 11.38
C VAL A 77 -8.82 4.41 12.82
N THR A 78 -8.38 3.17 13.03
CA THR A 78 -8.46 2.50 14.34
C THR A 78 -7.47 3.00 15.39
N TYR A 79 -6.33 3.58 14.95
CA TYR A 79 -5.29 4.08 15.85
C TYR A 79 -5.26 5.61 16.01
N ARG A 80 -6.17 6.37 15.38
CA ARG A 80 -6.19 7.84 15.41
C ARG A 80 -6.22 8.47 16.81
N HIS A 81 -6.85 7.81 17.78
CA HIS A 81 -6.91 8.30 19.16
C HIS A 81 -5.77 7.80 20.05
N LYS A 82 -4.99 6.83 19.56
CA LYS A 82 -3.91 6.16 20.31
C LYS A 82 -2.53 6.62 19.86
N LYS A 83 -2.44 7.35 18.75
CA LYS A 83 -1.20 7.75 18.10
C LYS A 83 -1.15 9.25 17.94
N ASP A 84 0.07 9.78 17.89
CA ASP A 84 0.30 11.20 17.70
C ASP A 84 0.22 11.60 16.21
N ALA A 85 0.19 12.91 15.97
CA ALA A 85 0.14 13.49 14.63
C ALA A 85 1.34 13.05 13.76
N VAL A 86 2.53 12.88 14.34
CA VAL A 86 3.73 12.47 13.59
C VAL A 86 3.57 11.06 13.03
N TRP A 87 3.06 10.14 13.85
CA TRP A 87 2.77 8.77 13.43
C TRP A 87 1.68 8.73 12.35
N LEU A 88 0.63 9.55 12.50
CA LEU A 88 -0.45 9.64 11.51
C LEU A 88 0.07 10.19 10.17
N THR A 89 0.82 11.29 10.19
CA THR A 89 1.44 11.85 8.97
C THR A 89 2.35 10.84 8.28
N ARG A 90 3.20 10.14 9.03
CA ARG A 90 4.06 9.08 8.47
C ARG A 90 3.24 7.95 7.85
N THR A 91 2.12 7.60 8.45
CA THR A 91 1.21 6.58 7.93
C THR A 91 0.57 7.02 6.61
N PHE A 92 0.15 8.29 6.49
CA PHE A 92 -0.30 8.85 5.22
C PHE A 92 0.80 8.87 4.15
N GLN A 93 2.05 9.18 4.52
CA GLN A 93 3.17 9.09 3.58
C GLN A 93 3.39 7.67 3.06
N MET A 94 3.24 6.65 3.92
CA MET A 94 3.26 5.25 3.49
C MET A 94 2.10 4.92 2.56
N VAL A 95 0.90 5.44 2.82
CA VAL A 95 -0.27 5.29 1.94
C VAL A 95 0.01 5.87 0.56
N ASN A 96 0.56 7.09 0.48
CA ASN A 96 0.93 7.72 -0.79
C ASN A 96 2.00 6.90 -1.54
N GLN A 97 3.01 6.40 -0.83
CA GLN A 97 4.06 5.56 -1.42
C GLN A 97 3.52 4.24 -1.96
N LEU A 98 2.65 3.55 -1.21
CA LEU A 98 2.01 2.31 -1.64
C LEU A 98 1.04 2.57 -2.81
N GLY A 99 0.32 3.68 -2.80
CA GLY A 99 -0.50 4.10 -3.95
C GLY A 99 0.35 4.26 -5.21
N LYS A 100 1.50 4.92 -5.11
CA LYS A 100 2.45 5.06 -6.22
C LYS A 100 3.03 3.73 -6.68
N GLU A 101 3.32 2.80 -5.76
CA GLU A 101 3.79 1.45 -6.09
C GLU A 101 2.73 0.66 -6.89
N LEU A 102 1.45 0.81 -6.52
CA LEU A 102 0.34 0.09 -7.17
C LEU A 102 -0.11 0.71 -8.49
N TYR A 103 -0.18 2.03 -8.56
CA TYR A 103 -0.82 2.74 -9.69
C TYR A 103 0.14 3.62 -10.51
N GLY A 104 1.43 3.66 -10.14
CA GLY A 104 2.44 4.49 -10.79
C GLY A 104 2.31 5.98 -10.46
N ASP A 105 2.89 6.84 -11.32
CA ASP A 105 2.94 8.29 -11.11
C ASP A 105 1.55 8.98 -11.16
N GLY A 106 0.52 8.28 -11.68
CA GLY A 106 -0.86 8.75 -11.69
C GLY A 106 -1.66 8.43 -10.42
N ALA A 107 -1.03 7.84 -9.40
CA ALA A 107 -1.69 7.50 -8.15
C ALA A 107 -2.25 8.75 -7.45
N PRO A 108 -3.47 8.70 -6.89
CA PRO A 108 -3.95 9.75 -6.00
C PRO A 108 -3.02 9.90 -4.79
N VAL A 109 -2.59 11.13 -4.53
CA VAL A 109 -1.75 11.49 -3.39
C VAL A 109 -2.55 12.39 -2.46
N VAL A 110 -2.55 12.11 -1.16
CA VAL A 110 -3.07 13.02 -0.12
C VAL A 110 -1.95 14.01 0.24
N PRO A 111 -2.10 15.31 -0.07
CA PRO A 111 -1.07 16.30 0.19
C PRO A 111 -1.01 16.68 1.68
N ASP A 112 0.10 17.27 2.11
CA ASP A 112 0.37 17.55 3.52
C ASP A 112 -0.68 18.45 4.19
N GLU A 113 -1.25 19.41 3.45
CA GLU A 113 -2.32 20.27 3.94
C GLU A 113 -3.62 19.48 4.22
N GLU A 114 -3.93 18.49 3.38
CA GLU A 114 -5.10 17.63 3.55
C GLU A 114 -4.87 16.65 4.71
N ILE A 115 -3.65 16.12 4.86
CA ILE A 115 -3.24 15.31 6.00
C ILE A 115 -3.40 16.10 7.31
N ALA A 116 -2.91 17.34 7.36
CA ALA A 116 -3.01 18.19 8.53
C ALA A 116 -4.48 18.51 8.88
N ALA A 117 -5.31 18.78 7.88
CA ALA A 117 -6.75 19.00 8.07
C ALA A 117 -7.46 17.74 8.58
N TRP A 118 -7.11 16.57 8.05
CA TRP A 118 -7.62 15.29 8.52
C TRP A 118 -7.23 15.05 9.98
N ILE A 119 -5.96 15.28 10.33
CA ILE A 119 -5.45 15.12 11.71
C ILE A 119 -6.17 16.07 12.68
N ALA A 120 -6.44 17.32 12.27
CA ALA A 120 -7.16 18.27 13.10
C ALA A 120 -8.65 17.92 13.27
N GLY A 121 -9.26 17.26 12.29
CA GLY A 121 -10.72 17.03 12.21
C GLY A 121 -11.20 15.63 12.61
N HIS A 122 -10.33 14.62 12.66
CA HIS A 122 -10.79 13.22 12.78
C HIS A 122 -11.52 12.90 14.10
N ALA A 123 -11.32 13.69 15.15
CA ALA A 123 -11.91 13.41 16.46
C ALA A 123 -13.44 13.55 16.48
N ALA A 124 -14.00 14.31 15.53
CA ALA A 124 -15.44 14.52 15.40
C ALA A 124 -16.13 13.54 14.42
N GLN A 125 -15.36 12.65 13.78
CA GLN A 125 -15.85 11.79 12.70
C GLN A 125 -15.92 10.32 13.13
N SER A 126 -16.90 9.60 12.58
CA SER A 126 -17.04 8.15 12.74
C SER A 126 -15.96 7.40 11.93
N ASP A 127 -15.69 6.15 12.32
CA ASP A 127 -14.75 5.27 11.61
C ASP A 127 -15.19 5.07 10.15
N SER A 128 -16.48 4.80 9.94
CA SER A 128 -17.13 4.73 8.63
C SER A 128 -16.91 5.97 7.77
N ASP A 129 -17.11 7.17 8.31
CA ASP A 129 -16.99 8.41 7.54
C ASP A 129 -15.53 8.69 7.15
N LEU A 130 -14.60 8.47 8.08
CA LEU A 130 -13.17 8.61 7.83
C LEU A 130 -12.70 7.64 6.74
N LEU A 131 -13.10 6.36 6.87
CA LEU A 131 -12.71 5.31 5.94
C LEU A 131 -13.29 5.57 4.55
N ARG A 132 -14.56 5.95 4.45
CA ARG A 132 -15.21 6.30 3.18
C ARG A 132 -14.54 7.51 2.54
N GLY A 133 -14.19 8.53 3.32
CA GLY A 133 -13.44 9.70 2.85
C GLY A 133 -12.09 9.31 2.25
N LEU A 134 -11.33 8.47 2.97
CA LEU A 134 -10.04 7.96 2.49
C LEU A 134 -10.17 7.11 1.22
N ILE A 135 -11.14 6.19 1.18
CA ILE A 135 -11.42 5.35 0.01
C ILE A 135 -11.76 6.24 -1.20
N SER A 136 -12.68 7.20 -1.03
CA SER A 136 -13.06 8.12 -2.10
C SER A 136 -11.86 8.93 -2.60
N ARG A 137 -10.96 9.34 -1.71
CA ARG A 137 -9.80 10.16 -2.04
C ARG A 137 -8.69 9.39 -2.75
N LEU A 138 -8.54 8.12 -2.41
CA LEU A 138 -7.47 7.25 -2.88
C LEU A 138 -7.88 6.35 -4.06
N THR A 139 -9.16 6.36 -4.42
CA THR A 139 -9.65 5.63 -5.60
C THR A 139 -9.06 6.26 -6.87
N PRO A 140 -8.30 5.50 -7.67
CA PRO A 140 -7.78 5.99 -8.95
C PRO A 140 -8.91 6.46 -9.88
N PRO A 141 -8.72 7.53 -10.67
CA PRO A 141 -9.75 8.03 -11.59
C PRO A 141 -10.28 6.96 -12.57
N ALA A 142 -9.42 6.04 -13.00
CA ALA A 142 -9.79 4.94 -13.89
C ALA A 142 -10.77 3.93 -13.26
N LEU A 143 -10.78 3.82 -11.92
CA LEU A 143 -11.75 3.03 -11.16
C LEU A 143 -13.05 3.80 -10.89
N ALA A 144 -13.02 5.13 -10.93
CA ALA A 144 -14.16 5.99 -10.62
C ALA A 144 -15.13 6.18 -11.79
N THR A 145 -14.71 5.92 -13.03
CA THR A 145 -15.59 6.00 -14.22
C THR A 145 -16.26 4.66 -14.52
N PRO A 146 -17.60 4.58 -14.59
CA PRO A 146 -18.28 3.39 -15.10
C PRO A 146 -17.88 3.15 -16.57
N PRO A 147 -17.84 1.90 -17.04
CA PRO A 147 -17.56 1.60 -18.44
C PRO A 147 -18.67 2.21 -19.30
N THR A 148 -18.39 3.37 -19.89
CA THR A 148 -19.25 3.93 -20.92
C THR A 148 -19.16 2.99 -22.11
N ALA A 149 -20.30 2.36 -22.44
CA ALA A 149 -20.43 1.53 -23.61
C ALA A 149 -19.84 2.26 -24.83
N ALA A 150 -18.97 1.55 -25.55
CA ALA A 150 -18.41 2.01 -26.80
C ALA A 150 -19.54 2.37 -27.77
N ASP A 151 -19.77 3.67 -27.96
CA ASP A 151 -20.44 4.17 -29.16
C ASP A 151 -19.35 4.46 -30.20
N SER A 152 -19.57 3.91 -31.38
CA SER A 152 -18.62 3.83 -32.47
C SER A 152 -18.24 5.20 -33.03
N ALA A 153 -16.95 5.48 -33.12
CA ALA A 153 -16.41 6.30 -34.21
C ALA A 153 -14.91 6.00 -34.43
N ALA A 154 -14.61 5.25 -35.48
CA ALA A 154 -13.31 5.23 -36.15
C ALA A 154 -13.37 6.14 -37.38
N PRO A 155 -12.26 6.45 -38.09
CA PRO A 155 -10.91 6.80 -37.61
C PRO A 155 -10.44 8.14 -38.23
N ALA A 156 -9.45 8.79 -37.63
CA ALA A 156 -8.60 9.75 -38.36
C ALA A 156 -7.15 9.67 -37.87
N THR A 157 -6.24 9.32 -38.78
CA THR A 157 -4.79 9.45 -38.68
C THR A 157 -4.31 10.25 -39.91
N PRO A 158 -3.06 10.73 -39.97
CA PRO A 158 -2.16 11.25 -38.93
C PRO A 158 -1.60 12.64 -39.33
N THR A 159 -0.90 13.35 -38.43
CA THR A 159 0.15 14.29 -38.84
C THR A 159 1.30 14.31 -37.84
N THR A 160 2.46 13.95 -38.39
CA THR A 160 3.81 13.98 -37.87
C THR A 160 4.26 15.36 -37.37
N SER A 161 4.95 15.39 -36.23
CA SER A 161 6.09 16.32 -36.02
C SER A 161 7.06 15.78 -34.97
N ALA A 162 8.33 16.08 -35.23
CA ALA A 162 9.50 15.37 -34.76
C ALA A 162 9.99 15.75 -33.35
N GLN A 163 10.71 14.79 -32.78
CA GLN A 163 11.54 14.78 -31.58
C GLN A 163 12.61 15.91 -31.57
N PRO A 164 13.05 16.35 -30.38
CA PRO A 164 14.43 16.02 -29.99
C PRO A 164 14.55 15.49 -28.55
N ALA A 165 15.51 14.57 -28.37
CA ALA A 165 15.86 13.92 -27.10
C ALA A 165 16.76 14.80 -26.23
N PRO A 166 16.75 14.58 -24.90
CA PRO A 166 17.94 14.76 -24.09
C PRO A 166 18.45 13.44 -23.46
N LYS A 167 19.76 13.48 -23.20
CA LYS A 167 20.70 12.40 -22.82
C LYS A 167 20.50 11.82 -21.41
N PRO A 168 21.07 10.63 -21.14
CA PRO A 168 20.96 9.92 -19.88
C PRO A 168 21.81 10.57 -18.77
N LEU A 169 21.23 10.74 -17.58
CA LEU A 169 21.99 10.99 -16.35
C LEU A 169 22.20 9.67 -15.60
N THR A 170 23.46 9.24 -15.62
CA THR A 170 24.24 8.51 -14.62
C THR A 170 23.53 8.02 -13.36
N ALA A 171 23.69 6.71 -13.14
CA ALA A 171 23.56 6.00 -11.88
C ALA A 171 24.43 6.64 -10.78
N ASP A 172 23.84 6.92 -9.63
CA ASP A 172 24.56 7.01 -8.37
C ASP A 172 23.90 6.04 -7.38
N LEU A 173 24.70 5.03 -7.03
CA LEU A 173 24.41 3.96 -6.10
C LEU A 173 24.49 4.50 -4.68
N PHE A 174 23.39 4.52 -3.95
CA PHE A 174 23.43 4.59 -2.48
C PHE A 174 22.76 3.36 -1.87
N PRO A 175 23.39 2.72 -0.86
CA PRO A 175 22.91 1.48 -0.29
C PRO A 175 21.71 1.74 0.62
N ILE A 176 20.57 1.10 0.32
CA ILE A 176 19.43 1.03 1.25
C ILE A 176 19.52 -0.31 1.98
N THR A 177 20.35 -0.34 3.02
CA THR A 177 20.33 -1.41 4.01
C THR A 177 19.03 -1.28 4.83
N PRO A 178 18.25 -2.35 5.05
CA PRO A 178 17.15 -2.32 6.00
C PRO A 178 17.70 -2.00 7.41
N PRO A 179 16.95 -1.30 8.29
CA PRO A 179 17.36 -1.21 9.69
C PRO A 179 17.41 -2.63 10.26
N ALA A 180 18.59 -3.03 10.74
CA ALA A 180 18.79 -4.26 11.47
C ALA A 180 17.86 -4.30 12.70
N PRO A 181 17.41 -5.48 13.14
CA PRO A 181 16.77 -5.61 14.43
C PRO A 181 17.73 -5.08 15.50
N THR A 182 17.25 -4.21 16.37
CA THR A 182 18.00 -3.79 17.56
C THR A 182 18.18 -5.03 18.44
N GLU A 183 19.31 -5.71 18.32
CA GLU A 183 19.78 -6.67 19.33
C GLU A 183 20.05 -5.90 20.63
N PRO A 184 19.62 -6.41 21.79
CA PRO A 184 20.06 -5.88 23.07
C PRO A 184 21.52 -6.30 23.30
N VAL A 185 22.45 -5.37 23.07
CA VAL A 185 23.83 -5.51 23.57
C VAL A 185 23.92 -4.78 24.89
N ASP A 186 23.90 -5.53 25.98
CA ASP A 186 24.73 -5.21 27.13
C ASP A 186 25.76 -6.33 27.25
N SER A 187 26.98 -5.99 26.85
CA SER A 187 28.18 -6.80 27.01
C SER A 187 28.71 -6.59 28.41
N GLN A 188 29.04 -7.67 29.11
CA GLN A 188 30.30 -7.70 29.86
C GLN A 188 30.77 -9.15 30.09
N SER A 189 31.77 -9.50 29.31
CA SER A 189 32.65 -10.65 29.49
C SER A 189 33.45 -10.50 30.79
N HIS A 190 33.64 -11.59 31.53
CA HIS A 190 34.93 -11.94 32.16
C HIS A 190 34.85 -13.38 32.70
N THR A 191 35.71 -14.26 32.19
CA THR A 191 35.97 -15.63 32.65
C THR A 191 37.50 -15.76 32.77
N PRO A 192 38.05 -16.81 33.42
CA PRO A 192 38.02 -17.24 34.83
C PRO A 192 39.47 -17.17 35.44
N PRO A 193 39.82 -17.85 36.56
CA PRO A 193 40.14 -19.29 36.52
C PRO A 193 39.67 -20.09 37.75
N GLY A 194 39.80 -21.42 37.65
CA GLY A 194 39.19 -22.40 38.54
C GLY A 194 39.76 -22.53 39.96
N GLY A 195 39.13 -23.43 40.72
CA GLY A 195 39.49 -23.81 42.08
C GLY A 195 38.57 -24.93 42.53
N ASN A 196 39.12 -26.14 42.48
CA ASN A 196 38.56 -27.39 42.93
C ASN A 196 38.37 -27.42 44.47
N ASP A 197 37.47 -28.30 44.92
CA ASP A 197 37.53 -29.06 46.19
C ASP A 197 37.23 -28.37 47.54
N ASP A 198 36.21 -28.95 48.20
CA ASP A 198 36.26 -29.51 49.56
C ASP A 198 35.90 -28.68 50.83
N GLN A 199 35.16 -29.39 51.70
CA GLN A 199 35.06 -29.28 53.16
C GLN A 199 34.08 -28.32 53.88
N THR A 200 33.06 -28.97 54.47
CA THR A 200 32.61 -28.93 55.89
C THR A 200 32.44 -27.60 56.62
N GLN A 201 31.23 -27.39 57.16
CA GLN A 201 30.97 -27.46 58.61
C GLN A 201 29.51 -27.82 58.89
#